data_AF-A0A058ZW28-F1
#
_entry.id   AF-A0A058ZW28-F1
#
_cell.length_a   1.000
_cell.length_b   1.000
_cell.length_c   1.000
_cell.angle_alpha   90.00
_cell.angle_beta   90.00
_cell.angle_gamma   90.00
#
_symmetry.space_group_name_H-M   'P 1'
#
loop_
_entity.id
_entity.type
_entity.pdbx_description
1 polymer ?
#
loop_
_entity_poly.entity_id
_entity_poly.type
_entity_poly.pdbx_seq_one_letter_code
_entity_poly.pdbx_strand_id
1 'polypeptide(L)'
;MARGLAQKEDREARETRLQQAIAHDDVDELHNLIGEEHQLLDRQSRGPFQNTPLHIAAAAGKTDVAMEMAILKPSFARKLNSDGYSPMHLALQHENYLTVRALKTFDPKLIRVRGRRGMTPLHFVAEKEGDNELELLAEFLFACKPSIKDLTNQGETAVHIAVKNGNLNAFNVLFGWLKRVNLIHILKWKDHSGNTVLHIAVLKKQPKIIKQLIKYTDVNVENSQGDTALKIFEENPWNDQEVAKKLQPKRCSTREPPLSLSKFFSSPLTSLEKYEFFFGFGDETARDIILLVSTLIATATYQAALSPPGGYWQDSSPPSNSSAANPNGTDTENLHQAGDIIMKGWSLYFFSIVNSMAFFTSIGAIWASAIPLLPRTNMVCIAMVILGTAFSYSLVSQFPKSEEGPANLLRGFYVSLVFAGLVIPVVVWRVHAGIIKRIDAKGRPIDTLLGSNGRKCKP
;
A
#
# COMPACT_ATOMS: atom_id res chain seq x y z
N MET A 1 -6.15 -56.82 -31.02
CA MET A 1 -4.75 -56.53 -30.65
C MET A 1 -4.01 -55.72 -31.71
N ALA A 2 -3.97 -56.14 -32.98
CA ALA A 2 -3.23 -55.43 -34.05
C ALA A 2 -3.60 -53.94 -34.26
N ARG A 3 -4.89 -53.58 -34.25
CA ARG A 3 -5.32 -52.17 -34.35
C ARG A 3 -4.85 -51.29 -33.19
N GLY A 4 -4.72 -51.84 -31.98
CA GLY A 4 -4.24 -51.10 -30.82
C GLY A 4 -2.73 -50.91 -30.81
N LEU A 5 -1.98 -51.85 -31.40
CA LEU A 5 -0.52 -51.73 -31.59
C LEU A 5 -0.20 -50.68 -32.65
N ALA A 6 -0.87 -50.70 -33.80
CA ALA A 6 -0.67 -49.70 -34.85
C ALA A 6 -0.98 -48.26 -34.39
N GLN A 7 -2.04 -48.06 -33.60
CA GLN A 7 -2.36 -46.75 -33.01
C GLN A 7 -1.33 -46.30 -31.96
N LYS A 8 -0.66 -47.25 -31.30
CA LYS A 8 0.39 -46.95 -30.33
C LYS A 8 1.69 -46.55 -31.04
N GLU A 9 2.05 -47.26 -32.10
CA GLU A 9 3.23 -46.95 -32.93
C GLU A 9 3.09 -45.59 -33.63
N ASP A 10 1.94 -45.29 -34.24
CA ASP A 10 1.67 -43.98 -34.85
C ASP A 10 1.75 -42.84 -33.81
N ARG A 11 1.27 -43.09 -32.58
CA ARG A 11 1.42 -42.13 -31.48
C ARG A 11 2.88 -41.88 -31.12
N GLU A 12 3.65 -42.95 -30.92
CA GLU A 12 5.07 -42.84 -30.53
C GLU A 12 5.89 -42.12 -31.62
N ALA A 13 5.57 -42.37 -32.90
CA ALA A 13 6.17 -41.66 -34.04
C ALA A 13 5.85 -40.16 -34.01
N ARG A 14 4.59 -39.77 -33.79
CA ARG A 14 4.21 -38.35 -33.67
C ARG A 14 4.84 -37.65 -32.48
N GLU A 15 4.96 -38.34 -31.35
CA GLU A 15 5.63 -37.80 -30.16
C GLU A 15 7.13 -37.58 -30.42
N THR A 16 7.77 -38.48 -31.17
CA THR A 16 9.16 -38.31 -31.60
C THR A 16 9.32 -37.15 -32.59
N ARG A 17 8.41 -37.01 -33.56
CA ARG A 17 8.39 -35.84 -34.47
C ARG A 17 8.21 -34.53 -33.69
N LEU A 18 7.32 -34.49 -32.69
CA LEU A 18 7.16 -33.31 -31.85
C LEU A 18 8.44 -32.97 -31.06
N GLN A 19 9.12 -33.99 -30.52
CA GLN A 19 10.40 -33.77 -29.86
C GLN A 19 11.48 -33.25 -30.83
N GLN A 20 11.50 -33.73 -32.07
CA GLN A 20 12.40 -33.23 -33.12
C GLN A 20 12.07 -31.79 -33.51
N ALA A 21 10.79 -31.43 -33.65
CA ALA A 21 10.37 -30.05 -33.92
C ALA A 21 10.86 -29.11 -32.80
N ILE A 22 10.67 -29.50 -31.53
CA ILE A 22 11.22 -28.73 -30.39
C ILE A 22 12.74 -28.66 -30.46
N ALA A 23 13.44 -29.77 -30.71
CA ALA A 23 14.90 -29.80 -30.74
C ALA A 23 15.49 -28.86 -31.81
N HIS A 24 14.82 -28.71 -32.95
CA HIS A 24 15.25 -27.84 -34.05
C HIS A 24 14.67 -26.42 -33.98
N ASP A 25 13.82 -26.10 -32.99
CA ASP A 25 13.04 -24.84 -32.93
C ASP A 25 12.18 -24.62 -34.20
N ASP A 26 11.65 -25.71 -34.76
CA ASP A 26 10.88 -25.71 -36.00
C ASP A 26 9.37 -25.48 -35.74
N VAL A 27 8.93 -24.25 -35.99
CA VAL A 27 7.53 -23.82 -35.85
C VAL A 27 6.64 -24.40 -36.95
N ASP A 28 7.17 -24.55 -38.17
CA ASP A 28 6.38 -25.05 -39.30
C ASP A 28 6.01 -26.52 -39.10
N GLU A 29 6.97 -27.34 -38.65
CA GLU A 29 6.71 -28.74 -38.32
C GLU A 29 5.75 -28.87 -37.13
N LEU A 30 5.81 -27.96 -36.14
CA LEU A 30 4.82 -27.92 -35.07
C LEU A 30 3.40 -27.69 -35.63
N HIS A 31 3.23 -26.75 -36.56
CA HIS A 31 1.93 -26.50 -37.19
C HIS A 31 1.45 -27.67 -38.05
N ASN A 32 2.35 -28.32 -38.78
CA ASN A 32 2.03 -29.55 -39.54
C ASN A 32 1.49 -30.64 -38.61
N LEU A 33 2.17 -30.89 -37.48
CA LEU A 33 1.75 -31.89 -36.49
C LEU A 33 0.39 -31.56 -35.84
N ILE A 34 0.09 -30.28 -35.62
CA ILE A 34 -1.21 -29.84 -35.09
C ILE A 34 -2.31 -29.99 -36.14
N GLY A 35 -2.01 -29.72 -37.42
CA GLY A 35 -2.92 -29.98 -38.53
C GLY A 35 -3.28 -31.46 -38.65
N GLU A 36 -2.29 -32.35 -38.49
CA GLU A 36 -2.46 -33.80 -38.46
C GLU A 36 -3.27 -34.28 -37.23
N GLU A 37 -3.08 -33.68 -36.05
CA GLU A 37 -3.80 -34.03 -34.81
C GLU A 37 -4.17 -32.80 -33.97
N HIS A 38 -5.41 -32.35 -34.08
CA HIS A 38 -5.90 -31.14 -33.40
C HIS A 38 -5.85 -31.24 -31.86
N GLN A 39 -5.88 -32.45 -31.29
CA GLN A 39 -5.83 -32.69 -29.83
C GLN A 39 -4.42 -33.07 -29.32
N LEU A 40 -3.37 -32.94 -30.14
CA LEU A 40 -2.01 -33.36 -29.78
C LEU A 40 -1.55 -32.75 -28.45
N LEU A 41 -1.73 -31.43 -28.29
CA LEU A 41 -1.36 -30.70 -27.08
C LEU A 41 -2.29 -30.99 -25.89
N ASP A 42 -3.55 -31.35 -26.12
CA ASP A 42 -4.47 -31.74 -25.05
C ASP A 42 -4.06 -33.08 -24.44
N ARG A 43 -3.66 -34.03 -25.28
CA ARG A 43 -3.24 -35.37 -24.89
C ARG A 43 -1.96 -35.34 -24.04
N GLN A 44 -0.99 -34.52 -24.45
CA GLN A 44 0.26 -34.30 -23.71
C GLN A 44 0.03 -33.69 -22.31
N SER A 45 -1.17 -33.14 -22.05
CA SER A 45 -1.55 -32.64 -20.74
C SER A 45 -2.14 -33.70 -19.80
N ARG A 46 -2.50 -34.91 -20.28
CA ARG A 46 -3.33 -35.89 -19.55
C ARG A 46 -2.59 -36.76 -18.52
N GLY A 47 -1.26 -36.64 -18.40
CA GLY A 47 -0.49 -37.33 -17.35
C GLY A 47 -0.42 -36.50 -16.05
N PRO A 48 -0.53 -37.12 -14.86
CA PRO A 48 -0.26 -36.42 -13.60
C PRO A 48 1.23 -36.08 -13.56
N PHE A 49 1.53 -34.78 -13.62
CA PHE A 49 2.88 -34.22 -13.40
C PHE A 49 3.98 -34.52 -14.43
N GLN A 50 3.66 -34.73 -15.72
CA GLN A 50 4.71 -34.81 -16.77
C GLN A 50 5.07 -33.43 -17.33
N ASN A 51 6.33 -33.29 -17.79
CA ASN A 51 6.77 -32.13 -18.58
C ASN A 51 5.86 -31.95 -19.79
N THR A 52 5.26 -30.77 -19.93
CA THR A 52 4.58 -30.41 -21.19
C THR A 52 5.63 -30.09 -22.27
N PRO A 53 5.27 -30.12 -23.56
CA PRO A 53 6.15 -29.64 -24.64
C PRO A 53 6.78 -28.28 -24.35
N LEU A 54 6.02 -27.36 -23.74
CA LEU A 54 6.52 -26.04 -23.36
C LEU A 54 7.59 -26.08 -22.26
N HIS A 55 7.53 -27.05 -21.32
CA HIS A 55 8.61 -27.22 -20.35
C HIS A 55 9.92 -27.61 -21.04
N ILE A 56 9.84 -28.52 -22.02
CA ILE A 56 11.00 -29.02 -22.78
C ILE A 56 11.58 -27.90 -23.64
N ALA A 57 10.74 -27.21 -24.40
CA ALA A 57 11.17 -26.08 -25.24
C ALA A 57 11.81 -24.96 -24.42
N ALA A 58 11.22 -24.61 -23.27
CA ALA A 58 11.75 -23.59 -22.38
C ALA A 58 13.08 -23.98 -21.71
N ALA A 59 13.23 -25.25 -21.30
CA ALA A 59 14.48 -25.78 -20.76
C ALA A 59 15.60 -25.85 -21.83
N ALA A 60 15.24 -26.05 -23.09
CA ALA A 60 16.19 -26.11 -24.22
C ALA A 60 16.47 -24.75 -24.87
N GLY A 61 15.80 -23.67 -24.45
CA GLY A 61 15.98 -22.32 -24.99
C GLY A 61 15.37 -22.09 -26.38
N LYS A 62 14.46 -22.99 -26.80
CA LYS A 62 13.81 -23.02 -28.10
C LYS A 62 12.65 -22.04 -28.10
N THR A 63 12.99 -20.78 -28.37
CA THR A 63 12.16 -19.64 -27.98
C THR A 63 10.96 -19.52 -28.91
N ASP A 64 11.15 -19.73 -30.20
CA ASP A 64 10.09 -19.55 -31.19
C ASP A 64 9.01 -20.62 -31.01
N VAL A 65 9.41 -21.88 -30.92
CA VAL A 65 8.49 -23.00 -30.63
C VAL A 65 7.85 -22.87 -29.25
N ALA A 66 8.60 -22.43 -28.22
CA ALA A 66 8.03 -22.21 -26.89
C ALA A 66 6.94 -21.13 -26.92
N MET A 67 7.15 -20.05 -27.67
CA MET A 67 6.18 -18.97 -27.78
C MET A 67 4.94 -19.39 -28.56
N GLU A 68 5.12 -20.11 -29.67
CA GLU A 68 4.00 -20.66 -30.43
C GLU A 68 3.17 -21.64 -29.58
N MET A 69 3.81 -22.54 -28.83
CA MET A 69 3.12 -23.42 -27.88
C MET A 69 2.36 -22.65 -26.79
N ALA A 70 2.93 -21.56 -26.29
CA ALA A 70 2.26 -20.72 -25.29
C ALA A 70 1.06 -19.98 -25.89
N ILE A 71 1.12 -19.55 -27.15
CA ILE A 71 0.01 -18.91 -27.88
C ILE A 71 -1.11 -19.93 -28.15
N LEU A 72 -0.76 -21.09 -28.70
CA LEU A 72 -1.70 -22.16 -29.03
C LEU A 72 -2.35 -22.77 -27.79
N LYS A 73 -1.61 -22.86 -26.68
CA LYS A 73 -2.10 -23.43 -25.42
C LYS A 73 -1.59 -22.68 -24.18
N PRO A 74 -2.18 -21.51 -23.85
CA PRO A 74 -1.71 -20.65 -22.74
C PRO A 74 -1.66 -21.32 -21.37
N SER A 75 -2.51 -22.34 -21.14
CA SER A 75 -2.49 -23.13 -19.89
C SER A 75 -1.15 -23.80 -19.60
N PHE A 76 -0.34 -24.09 -20.63
CA PHE A 76 0.98 -24.70 -20.46
C PHE A 76 1.98 -23.78 -19.75
N ALA A 77 1.88 -22.47 -19.97
CA ALA A 77 2.83 -21.51 -19.39
C ALA A 77 2.77 -21.45 -17.85
N ARG A 78 1.65 -21.86 -17.26
CA ARG A 78 1.41 -21.87 -15.81
C ARG A 78 1.46 -23.25 -15.17
N LYS A 79 1.40 -24.32 -15.97
CA LYS A 79 1.40 -25.69 -15.46
C LYS A 79 2.76 -25.99 -14.83
N LEU A 80 2.76 -26.76 -13.75
CA LEU A 80 3.98 -27.23 -13.09
C LEU A 80 4.27 -28.67 -13.53
N ASN A 81 5.55 -29.00 -13.68
CA ASN A 81 6.00 -30.38 -13.87
C ASN A 81 6.09 -31.16 -12.53
N SER A 82 6.59 -32.40 -12.56
CA SER A 82 6.80 -33.27 -11.39
C SER A 82 7.69 -32.68 -10.30
N ASP A 83 8.64 -31.85 -10.69
CA ASP A 83 9.57 -31.20 -9.75
C ASP A 83 8.96 -29.91 -9.16
N GLY A 84 7.78 -29.52 -9.63
CA GLY A 84 7.08 -28.31 -9.21
C GLY A 84 7.56 -27.05 -9.91
N TYR A 85 8.16 -27.15 -11.10
CA TYR A 85 8.64 -26.01 -11.87
C TYR A 85 7.71 -25.69 -13.03
N SER A 86 7.50 -24.40 -13.31
CA SER A 86 6.84 -23.95 -14.54
C SER A 86 7.85 -23.82 -15.68
N PRO A 87 7.43 -23.66 -16.94
CA PRO A 87 8.35 -23.45 -18.05
C PRO A 87 9.31 -22.28 -17.84
N MET A 88 8.84 -21.17 -17.26
CA MET A 88 9.70 -20.02 -16.93
C MET A 88 10.77 -20.36 -15.86
N HIS A 89 10.47 -21.24 -14.91
CA HIS A 89 11.47 -21.69 -13.93
C HIS A 89 12.55 -22.55 -14.60
N LEU A 90 12.16 -23.45 -15.51
CA LEU A 90 13.12 -24.27 -16.25
C LEU A 90 14.00 -23.42 -17.17
N ALA A 91 13.42 -22.44 -17.88
CA ALA A 91 14.20 -21.50 -18.67
C ALA A 91 15.22 -20.72 -17.81
N LEU A 92 14.84 -20.30 -16.59
CA LEU A 92 15.77 -19.67 -15.65
C LEU A 92 16.84 -20.64 -15.12
N GLN A 93 16.47 -21.89 -14.83
CA GLN A 93 17.40 -22.91 -14.33
C GLN A 93 18.48 -23.27 -15.36
N HIS A 94 18.13 -23.19 -16.64
CA HIS A 94 19.02 -23.46 -17.78
C HIS A 94 19.57 -22.18 -18.43
N GLU A 95 19.42 -21.02 -17.79
CA GLU A 95 19.99 -19.74 -18.25
C GLU A 95 19.51 -19.27 -19.65
N ASN A 96 18.33 -19.73 -20.07
CA ASN A 96 17.70 -19.37 -21.35
C ASN A 96 16.98 -18.02 -21.25
N TYR A 97 17.74 -16.94 -21.03
CA TYR A 97 17.21 -15.61 -20.73
C TYR A 97 16.33 -15.02 -21.85
N LEU A 98 16.60 -15.35 -23.12
CA LEU A 98 15.75 -14.94 -24.25
C LEU A 98 14.34 -15.51 -24.11
N THR A 99 14.22 -16.81 -23.82
CA THR A 99 12.92 -17.46 -23.60
C THR A 99 12.21 -16.91 -22.36
N VAL A 100 12.96 -16.58 -21.29
CA VAL A 100 12.39 -15.93 -20.10
C VAL A 100 11.78 -14.57 -20.44
N ARG A 101 12.50 -13.74 -21.22
CA ARG A 101 12.01 -12.43 -21.67
C ARG A 101 10.80 -12.56 -22.59
N ALA A 102 10.78 -13.56 -23.47
CA ALA A 102 9.65 -13.84 -24.35
C ALA A 102 8.41 -14.25 -23.54
N LEU A 103 8.54 -15.19 -22.60
CA LEU A 103 7.46 -15.61 -21.71
C LEU A 103 6.94 -14.46 -20.81
N LYS A 104 7.85 -13.61 -20.31
CA LYS A 104 7.47 -12.38 -19.58
C LYS A 104 6.63 -11.44 -20.44
N THR A 105 7.00 -11.28 -21.71
CA THR A 105 6.30 -10.41 -22.66
C THR A 105 4.92 -10.98 -23.03
N PHE A 106 4.82 -12.31 -23.13
CA PHE A 106 3.56 -13.02 -23.33
C PHE A 106 2.55 -12.81 -22.18
N ASP A 107 2.96 -13.08 -20.93
CA ASP A 107 2.13 -12.82 -19.75
C ASP A 107 3.02 -12.44 -18.54
N PRO A 108 3.07 -11.15 -18.14
CA PRO A 108 3.82 -10.70 -16.98
C PRO A 108 3.42 -11.37 -15.66
N LYS A 109 2.20 -11.92 -15.56
CA LYS A 109 1.74 -12.63 -14.35
C LYS A 109 2.45 -13.97 -14.16
N LEU A 110 3.15 -14.50 -15.17
CA LEU A 110 3.97 -15.70 -15.04
C LEU A 110 5.09 -15.53 -14.01
N ILE A 111 5.58 -14.30 -13.78
CA ILE A 111 6.56 -13.95 -12.74
C ILE A 111 6.05 -14.29 -11.32
N ARG A 112 4.73 -14.45 -11.13
CA ARG A 112 4.10 -14.76 -9.84
C ARG A 112 3.75 -16.25 -9.68
N VAL A 113 4.01 -17.09 -10.69
CA VAL A 113 3.70 -18.52 -10.60
C VAL A 113 4.56 -19.13 -9.49
N ARG A 114 3.92 -19.75 -8.50
CA ARG A 114 4.60 -20.38 -7.36
C ARG A 114 4.97 -21.81 -7.74
N GLY A 115 6.25 -22.05 -7.94
CA GLY A 115 6.81 -23.37 -8.18
C GLY A 115 7.19 -24.10 -6.88
N ARG A 116 8.27 -24.89 -6.94
CA ARG A 116 8.79 -25.68 -5.83
C ARG A 116 9.06 -24.79 -4.60
N ARG A 117 8.65 -25.25 -3.41
CA ARG A 117 8.72 -24.48 -2.15
C ARG A 117 7.96 -23.14 -2.17
N GLY A 118 7.04 -22.95 -3.11
CA GLY A 118 6.30 -21.71 -3.29
C GLY A 118 7.14 -20.55 -3.84
N MET A 119 8.35 -20.83 -4.34
CA MET A 119 9.20 -19.84 -4.98
C MET A 119 8.59 -19.38 -6.29
N THR A 120 8.69 -18.08 -6.56
CA THR A 120 8.32 -17.51 -7.86
C THR A 120 9.57 -17.27 -8.70
N PRO A 121 9.45 -17.04 -10.02
CA PRO A 121 10.58 -16.63 -10.86
C PRO A 121 11.36 -15.43 -10.29
N LEU A 122 10.69 -14.45 -9.65
CA LEU A 122 11.38 -13.34 -8.98
C LEU A 122 12.28 -13.81 -7.83
N HIS A 123 11.83 -14.79 -7.03
CA HIS A 123 12.65 -15.37 -5.97
C HIS A 123 13.85 -16.13 -6.52
N PHE A 124 13.66 -16.88 -7.62
CA PHE A 124 14.71 -17.64 -8.28
C PHE A 124 15.83 -16.72 -8.81
N VAL A 125 15.44 -15.64 -9.49
CA VAL A 125 16.40 -14.65 -10.00
C VAL A 125 17.13 -13.94 -8.85
N ALA A 126 16.44 -13.66 -7.73
CA ALA A 126 17.07 -13.05 -6.56
C ALA A 126 18.06 -13.99 -5.83
N GLU A 127 17.96 -15.31 -6.02
CA GLU A 127 18.87 -16.32 -5.46
C GLU A 127 20.18 -16.41 -6.24
N LYS A 128 20.15 -16.23 -7.56
CA LYS A 128 21.29 -16.43 -8.47
C LYS A 128 22.12 -15.16 -8.67
N GLU A 129 23.44 -15.31 -8.77
CA GLU A 129 24.38 -14.23 -9.03
C GLU A 129 24.77 -14.18 -10.51
N GLY A 130 24.64 -13.01 -11.13
CA GLY A 130 25.04 -12.76 -12.51
C GLY A 130 24.41 -11.49 -13.06
N ASP A 131 25.03 -10.88 -14.08
CA ASP A 131 24.56 -9.60 -14.63
C ASP A 131 23.23 -9.75 -15.39
N ASN A 132 23.02 -10.89 -16.05
CA ASN A 132 21.75 -11.20 -16.71
C ASN A 132 20.61 -11.36 -15.70
N GLU A 133 20.87 -12.01 -14.57
CA GLU A 133 19.91 -12.16 -13.47
C GLU A 133 19.58 -10.82 -12.84
N LEU A 134 20.58 -9.94 -12.65
CA LEU A 134 20.34 -8.59 -12.14
C LEU A 134 19.45 -7.77 -13.07
N GLU A 135 19.67 -7.86 -14.38
CA GLU A 135 18.82 -7.19 -15.37
C GLU A 135 17.42 -7.79 -15.39
N LEU A 136 17.29 -9.12 -15.40
CA LEU A 136 15.99 -9.79 -15.32
C LEU A 136 15.24 -9.45 -14.04
N LEU A 137 15.94 -9.30 -12.91
CA LEU A 137 15.35 -8.89 -11.64
C LEU A 137 14.72 -7.51 -11.77
N ALA A 138 15.42 -6.56 -12.39
CA ALA A 138 14.91 -5.22 -12.64
C ALA A 138 13.72 -5.24 -13.62
N GLU A 139 13.84 -6.00 -14.72
CA GLU A 139 12.77 -6.18 -15.71
C GLU A 139 11.50 -6.78 -15.09
N PHE A 140 11.64 -7.78 -14.21
CA PHE A 140 10.51 -8.44 -13.53
C PHE A 140 9.78 -7.49 -12.57
N LEU A 141 10.54 -6.70 -11.81
CA LEU A 141 9.98 -5.70 -10.90
C LEU A 141 9.23 -4.60 -11.66
N PHE A 142 9.68 -4.26 -12.86
CA PHE A 142 8.99 -3.30 -13.73
C PHE A 142 7.72 -3.90 -14.35
N ALA A 143 7.81 -5.11 -14.90
CA ALA A 143 6.71 -5.79 -15.58
C ALA A 143 5.58 -6.20 -14.63
N CYS A 144 5.91 -6.65 -13.41
CA CYS A 144 4.93 -7.14 -12.44
C CYS A 144 5.20 -6.59 -11.03
N LYS A 145 4.88 -5.31 -10.78
CA LYS A 145 5.07 -4.64 -9.48
C LYS A 145 4.54 -5.42 -8.25
N PRO A 146 3.39 -6.12 -8.30
CA PRO A 146 2.93 -6.88 -7.14
C PRO A 146 3.85 -8.04 -6.74
N SER A 147 4.74 -8.53 -7.63
CA SER A 147 5.58 -9.71 -7.42
C SER A 147 6.49 -9.61 -6.20
N ILE A 148 6.92 -8.41 -5.84
CA ILE A 148 7.73 -8.13 -4.66
C ILE A 148 7.08 -8.55 -3.33
N LYS A 149 5.74 -8.65 -3.30
CA LYS A 149 4.95 -9.06 -2.14
C LYS A 149 4.71 -10.57 -2.08
N ASP A 150 5.08 -11.32 -3.12
CA ASP A 150 4.92 -12.77 -3.11
C ASP A 150 5.85 -13.39 -2.06
N LEU A 151 5.36 -14.43 -1.40
CA LEU A 151 6.08 -15.13 -0.34
C LEU A 151 6.34 -16.58 -0.75
N THR A 152 7.47 -17.13 -0.32
CA THR A 152 7.73 -18.57 -0.39
C THR A 152 6.85 -19.33 0.62
N ASN A 153 6.89 -20.66 0.61
CA ASN A 153 6.26 -21.46 1.65
C ASN A 153 6.89 -21.25 3.03
N GLN A 154 8.09 -20.66 3.10
CA GLN A 154 8.74 -20.24 4.35
C GLN A 154 8.45 -18.77 4.69
N GLY A 155 7.54 -18.10 3.99
CA GLY A 155 7.18 -16.72 4.28
C GLY A 155 8.28 -15.73 3.92
N GLU A 156 9.25 -16.15 3.12
CA GLU A 156 10.38 -15.33 2.70
C GLU A 156 9.97 -14.49 1.48
N THR A 157 10.36 -13.22 1.46
CA THR A 157 10.28 -12.36 0.27
C THR A 157 11.52 -12.53 -0.60
N ALA A 158 11.51 -12.02 -1.84
CA ALA A 158 12.71 -11.99 -2.68
C ALA A 158 13.91 -11.30 -2.00
N VAL A 159 13.67 -10.32 -1.12
CA VAL A 159 14.73 -9.67 -0.33
C VAL A 159 15.35 -10.63 0.69
N HIS A 160 14.53 -11.44 1.37
CA HIS A 160 15.03 -12.47 2.28
C HIS A 160 15.92 -13.47 1.52
N ILE A 161 15.50 -13.89 0.32
CA ILE A 161 16.27 -14.82 -0.53
C ILE A 161 17.61 -14.24 -0.95
N ALA A 162 17.65 -12.99 -1.44
CA ALA A 162 18.91 -12.34 -1.83
C ALA A 162 19.91 -12.27 -0.67
N VAL A 163 19.44 -11.85 0.52
CA VAL A 163 20.27 -11.75 1.73
C VAL A 163 20.70 -13.13 2.23
N LYS A 164 19.82 -14.12 2.21
CA LYS A 164 20.13 -15.49 2.64
C LYS A 164 21.25 -16.13 1.81
N ASN A 165 21.33 -15.78 0.52
CA ASN A 165 22.33 -16.29 -0.42
C ASN A 165 23.59 -15.42 -0.53
N GLY A 166 23.66 -14.25 0.11
CA GLY A 166 24.85 -13.39 -0.01
C GLY A 166 24.88 -12.47 -1.21
N ASN A 167 23.81 -12.46 -2.02
CA ASN A 167 23.73 -11.70 -3.24
C ASN A 167 23.46 -10.20 -2.96
N LEU A 168 24.55 -9.46 -2.72
CA LEU A 168 24.53 -8.03 -2.43
C LEU A 168 23.95 -7.21 -3.59
N ASN A 169 24.22 -7.62 -4.82
CA ASN A 169 23.77 -6.88 -6.00
C ASN A 169 22.25 -7.00 -6.17
N ALA A 170 21.68 -8.21 -6.05
CA ALA A 170 20.24 -8.40 -6.07
C ALA A 170 19.55 -7.67 -4.92
N PHE A 171 20.16 -7.68 -3.72
CA PHE A 171 19.69 -6.87 -2.61
C PHE A 171 19.64 -5.37 -2.95
N ASN A 172 20.68 -4.81 -3.55
CA ASN A 172 20.73 -3.40 -3.91
C ASN A 172 19.65 -3.02 -4.95
N VAL A 173 19.39 -3.89 -5.94
CA VAL A 173 18.31 -3.69 -6.92
C VAL A 173 16.95 -3.71 -6.24
N LEU A 174 16.66 -4.76 -5.46
CA LEU A 174 15.40 -4.91 -4.73
C LEU A 174 15.17 -3.75 -3.75
N PHE A 175 16.18 -3.41 -2.95
CA PHE A 175 16.11 -2.32 -1.97
C PHE A 175 15.96 -0.95 -2.65
N GLY A 176 16.69 -0.72 -3.74
CA GLY A 176 16.59 0.48 -4.56
C GLY A 176 15.20 0.64 -5.19
N TRP A 177 14.59 -0.46 -5.62
CA TRP A 177 13.22 -0.46 -6.14
C TRP A 177 12.19 -0.22 -5.03
N LEU A 178 12.31 -0.89 -3.87
CA LEU A 178 11.42 -0.70 -2.70
C LEU A 178 11.36 0.75 -2.23
N LYS A 179 12.48 1.47 -2.26
CA LYS A 179 12.54 2.90 -1.96
C LYS A 179 11.73 3.73 -2.97
N ARG A 180 11.92 3.47 -4.27
CA ARG A 180 11.25 4.22 -5.35
C ARG A 180 9.74 4.03 -5.33
N VAL A 181 9.25 2.85 -4.96
CA VAL A 181 7.80 2.59 -4.86
C VAL A 181 7.23 2.76 -3.45
N ASN A 182 8.04 3.24 -2.49
CA ASN A 182 7.65 3.44 -1.10
C ASN A 182 7.07 2.18 -0.41
N LEU A 183 7.64 1.00 -0.69
CA LEU A 183 7.27 -0.29 -0.07
C LEU A 183 8.31 -0.79 0.94
N ILE A 184 9.08 0.13 1.55
CA ILE A 184 10.15 -0.20 2.50
C ILE A 184 9.64 -1.01 3.71
N HIS A 185 8.35 -0.93 4.04
CA HIS A 185 7.74 -1.72 5.11
C HIS A 185 7.87 -3.25 4.90
N ILE A 186 8.05 -3.73 3.67
CA ILE A 186 8.28 -5.15 3.36
C ILE A 186 9.54 -5.69 4.08
N LEU A 187 10.53 -4.84 4.37
CA LEU A 187 11.73 -5.24 5.12
C LEU A 187 11.44 -5.64 6.57
N LYS A 188 10.26 -5.30 7.09
CA LYS A 188 9.81 -5.63 8.45
C LYS A 188 9.05 -6.95 8.52
N TRP A 189 8.70 -7.52 7.36
CA TRP A 189 8.01 -8.81 7.32
C TRP A 189 8.91 -9.89 7.87
N LYS A 190 8.28 -10.87 8.53
CA LYS A 190 8.95 -11.99 9.16
C LYS A 190 8.74 -13.26 8.34
N ASP A 191 9.77 -14.07 8.23
CA ASP A 191 9.66 -15.44 7.73
C ASP A 191 8.93 -16.35 8.76
N HIS A 192 8.78 -17.65 8.45
CA HIS A 192 8.14 -18.61 9.36
C HIS A 192 8.87 -18.77 10.70
N SER A 193 10.17 -18.50 10.74
CA SER A 193 10.98 -18.51 11.97
C SER A 193 10.89 -17.20 12.74
N GLY A 194 10.13 -16.21 12.24
CA GLY A 194 10.02 -14.88 12.85
C GLY A 194 11.18 -13.95 12.49
N ASN A 195 12.10 -14.37 11.63
CA ASN A 195 13.26 -13.57 11.25
C ASN A 195 12.85 -12.50 10.24
N THR A 196 13.26 -11.27 10.50
CA THR A 196 13.27 -10.21 9.47
C THR A 196 14.54 -10.32 8.63
N VAL A 197 14.58 -9.59 7.50
CA VAL A 197 15.79 -9.50 6.65
C VAL A 197 17.03 -9.08 7.46
N LEU A 198 16.88 -8.25 8.50
CA LEU A 198 18.00 -7.85 9.37
C LEU A 198 18.58 -9.05 10.15
N HIS A 199 17.74 -9.94 10.68
CA HIS A 199 18.19 -11.15 11.37
C HIS A 199 19.00 -12.04 10.43
N ILE A 200 18.51 -12.22 9.19
CA ILE A 200 19.22 -13.04 8.18
C ILE A 200 20.55 -12.38 7.80
N ALA A 201 20.59 -11.06 7.60
CA ALA A 201 21.82 -10.35 7.25
C ALA A 201 22.90 -10.47 8.34
N VAL A 202 22.48 -10.45 9.61
CA VAL A 202 23.34 -10.74 10.76
C VAL A 202 23.78 -12.20 10.73
N LEU A 203 22.86 -13.17 10.69
CA LEU A 203 23.21 -14.59 10.65
C LEU A 203 24.21 -14.94 9.52
N LYS A 204 24.08 -14.26 8.37
CA LYS A 204 24.95 -14.44 7.19
C LYS A 204 26.21 -13.56 7.18
N LYS A 205 26.46 -12.78 8.23
CA LYS A 205 27.66 -11.94 8.42
C LYS A 205 27.85 -10.91 7.30
N GLN A 206 26.79 -10.18 6.93
CA GLN A 206 26.79 -9.25 5.79
C GLN A 206 26.78 -7.77 6.23
N PRO A 207 27.93 -7.19 6.63
CA PRO A 207 28.00 -5.86 7.23
C PRO A 207 27.50 -4.75 6.29
N LYS A 208 27.75 -4.86 4.98
CA LYS A 208 27.27 -3.88 3.99
C LYS A 208 25.74 -3.79 3.96
N ILE A 209 25.04 -4.93 3.99
CA ILE A 209 23.58 -4.99 4.01
C ILE A 209 23.03 -4.51 5.36
N ILE A 210 23.65 -4.95 6.47
CA ILE A 210 23.25 -4.52 7.82
C ILE A 210 23.30 -2.99 7.96
N LYS A 211 24.39 -2.35 7.52
CA LYS A 211 24.55 -0.89 7.57
C LYS A 211 23.47 -0.14 6.77
N GLN A 212 22.95 -0.74 5.70
CA GLN A 212 21.84 -0.19 4.94
C GLN A 212 20.49 -0.41 5.62
N LEU A 213 20.23 -1.61 6.15
CA LEU A 213 18.96 -2.01 6.76
C LEU A 213 18.66 -1.27 8.07
N ILE A 214 19.65 -1.05 8.95
CA ILE A 214 19.48 -0.43 10.28
C ILE A 214 18.78 0.95 10.20
N LYS A 215 18.88 1.66 9.07
CA LYS A 215 18.21 2.95 8.86
C LYS A 215 16.69 2.84 8.70
N TYR A 216 16.18 1.66 8.33
CA TYR A 216 14.80 1.44 7.92
C TYR A 216 14.09 0.33 8.72
N THR A 217 14.85 -0.54 9.39
CA THR A 217 14.35 -1.64 10.22
C THR A 217 14.55 -1.35 11.70
N ASP A 218 13.64 -1.84 12.53
CA ASP A 218 13.78 -1.80 13.98
C ASP A 218 14.74 -2.91 14.43
N VAL A 219 15.80 -2.53 15.17
CA VAL A 219 16.86 -3.44 15.64
C VAL A 219 16.42 -4.28 16.84
N ASN A 220 15.36 -3.87 17.53
CA ASN A 220 14.85 -4.51 18.74
C ASN A 220 13.74 -5.53 18.45
N VAL A 221 13.54 -5.89 17.18
CA VAL A 221 12.55 -6.91 16.81
C VAL A 221 13.10 -8.28 17.17
N GLU A 222 12.28 -9.09 17.84
CA GLU A 222 12.60 -10.47 18.18
C GLU A 222 12.03 -11.45 17.13
N ASN A 223 12.78 -12.51 16.86
CA ASN A 223 12.29 -13.66 16.09
C ASN A 223 11.40 -14.58 16.96
N SER A 224 11.00 -15.75 16.45
CA SER A 224 10.14 -16.68 17.20
C SER A 224 10.84 -17.35 18.39
N GLN A 225 12.17 -17.26 18.46
CA GLN A 225 12.99 -17.75 19.58
C GLN A 225 13.20 -16.66 20.66
N GLY A 226 12.71 -15.44 20.43
CA GLY A 226 12.94 -14.30 21.33
C GLY A 226 14.28 -13.60 21.10
N ASP A 227 14.97 -13.91 20.00
CA ASP A 227 16.29 -13.35 19.72
C ASP A 227 16.19 -12.11 18.86
N THR A 228 16.86 -11.04 19.31
CA THR A 228 17.06 -9.84 18.49
C THR A 228 18.25 -10.02 17.55
N ALA A 229 18.34 -9.16 16.53
CA ALA A 229 19.50 -9.13 15.65
C ALA A 229 20.83 -8.90 16.41
N LEU A 230 20.81 -8.20 17.55
CA LEU A 230 21.99 -8.06 18.40
C LEU A 230 22.37 -9.38 19.09
N LYS A 231 21.38 -10.11 19.64
CA LYS A 231 21.64 -11.40 20.30
C LYS A 231 22.25 -12.42 19.33
N ILE A 232 21.74 -12.49 18.10
CA ILE A 232 22.32 -13.35 17.04
C ILE A 232 23.77 -12.94 16.72
N PHE A 233 24.08 -11.65 16.74
CA PHE A 233 25.45 -11.16 16.56
C PHE A 233 26.37 -11.59 17.71
N GLU A 234 25.89 -11.51 18.95
CA GLU A 234 26.66 -11.85 20.16
C GLU A 234 26.93 -13.35 20.31
N GLU A 235 26.01 -14.21 19.85
CA GLU A 235 26.21 -15.65 19.83
C GLU A 235 27.33 -16.09 18.87
N ASN A 236 27.51 -15.35 17.77
CA ASN A 236 28.53 -15.65 16.76
C ASN A 236 29.21 -14.37 16.26
N PRO A 237 30.01 -13.69 17.10
CA PRO A 237 30.58 -12.40 16.75
C PRO A 237 31.58 -12.55 15.61
N TRP A 238 31.58 -11.56 14.71
CA TRP A 238 32.63 -11.39 13.71
C TRP A 238 33.29 -10.02 13.88
N ASN A 239 34.41 -9.83 13.18
CA ASN A 239 35.26 -8.66 13.30
C ASN A 239 34.64 -7.39 12.65
N ASP A 240 33.49 -6.94 13.13
CA ASP A 240 32.87 -5.66 12.78
C ASP A 240 32.23 -5.01 14.02
N GLN A 241 33.07 -4.37 14.82
CA GLN A 241 32.69 -3.63 16.02
C GLN A 241 31.74 -2.45 15.70
N GLU A 242 31.74 -1.95 14.46
CA GLU A 242 30.85 -0.87 14.03
C GLU A 242 29.40 -1.38 13.91
N VAL A 243 29.21 -2.58 13.37
CA VAL A 243 27.91 -3.25 13.31
C VAL A 243 27.37 -3.52 14.71
N ALA A 244 28.19 -4.06 15.62
CA ALA A 244 27.80 -4.30 17.01
C ALA A 244 27.29 -3.01 17.68
N LYS A 245 28.05 -1.91 17.57
CA LYS A 245 27.66 -0.60 18.09
C LYS A 245 26.35 -0.09 17.50
N LYS A 246 26.11 -0.30 16.20
CA LYS A 246 24.89 0.15 15.50
C LYS A 246 23.66 -0.72 15.80
N LEU A 247 23.86 -1.97 16.17
CA LEU A 247 22.80 -2.89 16.60
C LEU A 247 22.41 -2.71 18.06
N GLN A 248 23.20 -1.97 18.85
CA GLN A 248 22.82 -1.66 20.23
C GLN A 248 21.43 -1.01 20.28
N PRO A 249 20.59 -1.44 21.24
CA PRO A 249 19.26 -0.88 21.39
C PRO A 249 19.38 0.62 21.62
N LYS A 250 18.80 1.40 20.71
CA LYS A 250 18.57 2.83 20.99
C LYS A 250 17.59 2.89 22.16
N ARG A 251 18.05 3.36 23.33
CA ARG A 251 17.21 3.51 24.53
C ARG A 251 15.94 4.28 24.16
N CYS A 252 14.79 3.60 24.20
CA CYS A 252 13.49 4.25 24.37
C CYS A 252 12.43 3.29 24.93
N SER A 253 11.62 3.90 25.81
CA SER A 253 10.53 3.42 26.66
C SER A 253 9.94 2.04 26.42
N THR A 254 9.81 1.29 27.52
CA THR A 254 8.71 0.37 27.85
C THR A 254 7.73 0.11 26.71
N ARG A 255 8.08 -0.85 25.85
CA ARG A 255 7.21 -1.30 24.76
C ARG A 255 6.15 -2.20 25.37
N GLU A 256 4.89 -1.79 25.27
CA GLU A 256 3.76 -2.61 25.68
C GLU A 256 3.73 -3.92 24.88
N PRO A 257 3.36 -5.06 25.51
CA PRO A 257 3.46 -6.38 24.89
C PRO A 257 2.58 -6.51 23.63
N PRO A 258 2.96 -7.39 22.69
CA PRO A 258 2.17 -7.66 21.49
C PRO A 258 0.77 -8.18 21.86
N LEU A 259 -0.26 -7.62 21.24
CA LEU A 259 -1.65 -7.97 21.50
C LEU A 259 -2.03 -9.17 20.61
N SER A 260 -2.57 -10.24 21.20
CA SER A 260 -3.09 -11.35 20.38
C SER A 260 -4.35 -10.91 19.63
N LEU A 261 -4.57 -11.47 18.44
CA LEU A 261 -5.77 -11.23 17.64
C LEU A 261 -7.06 -11.54 18.43
N SER A 262 -7.04 -12.61 19.23
CA SER A 262 -8.15 -12.98 20.12
C SER A 262 -8.43 -11.92 21.19
N LYS A 263 -7.39 -11.40 21.86
CA LYS A 263 -7.55 -10.33 22.86
C LYS A 263 -8.02 -9.03 22.22
N PHE A 264 -7.61 -8.75 20.98
CA PHE A 264 -8.11 -7.60 20.22
C PHE A 264 -9.59 -7.72 19.90
N PHE A 265 -10.04 -8.84 19.32
CA PHE A 265 -11.47 -9.01 19.01
C PHE A 265 -12.35 -9.13 20.25
N SER A 266 -11.80 -9.55 21.39
CA SER A 266 -12.50 -9.49 22.69
C SER A 266 -12.44 -8.12 23.36
N SER A 267 -11.63 -7.18 22.84
CA SER A 267 -11.55 -5.83 23.39
C SER A 267 -12.71 -4.97 22.88
N PRO A 268 -13.19 -4.00 23.67
CA PRO A 268 -14.23 -3.10 23.20
C PRO A 268 -13.72 -2.29 22.00
N LEU A 269 -14.61 -2.07 21.03
CA LEU A 269 -14.33 -1.24 19.86
C LEU A 269 -13.74 0.12 20.28
N THR A 270 -12.64 0.49 19.63
CA THR A 270 -12.01 1.80 19.79
C THR A 270 -12.96 2.90 19.34
N SER A 271 -12.75 4.12 19.83
CA SER A 271 -13.56 5.28 19.41
C SER A 271 -13.53 5.49 17.90
N LEU A 272 -12.42 5.13 17.22
CA LEU A 272 -12.33 5.19 15.76
C LEU A 272 -13.25 4.17 15.08
N GLU A 273 -13.26 2.91 15.53
CA GLU A 273 -14.11 1.85 14.94
C GLU A 273 -15.59 2.13 15.19
N LYS A 274 -15.94 2.64 16.38
CA LYS A 274 -17.30 3.09 16.70
C LYS A 274 -17.73 4.23 15.78
N TYR A 275 -16.82 5.17 15.51
CA TYR A 275 -17.07 6.31 14.64
C TYR A 275 -17.23 5.87 13.17
N GLU A 276 -16.37 4.96 12.69
CA GLU A 276 -16.43 4.41 11.34
C GLU A 276 -17.76 3.66 11.09
N PHE A 277 -18.24 2.91 12.08
CA PHE A 277 -19.54 2.25 12.06
C PHE A 277 -20.70 3.24 12.07
N PHE A 278 -20.65 4.27 12.92
CA PHE A 278 -21.72 5.27 13.05
C PHE A 278 -21.95 6.08 11.77
N PHE A 279 -20.88 6.41 11.05
CA PHE A 279 -20.96 7.18 9.80
C PHE A 279 -21.02 6.32 8.53
N GLY A 280 -20.93 4.99 8.65
CA GLY A 280 -21.10 4.07 7.51
C GLY A 280 -19.97 4.13 6.48
N PHE A 281 -18.74 4.50 6.88
CA PHE A 281 -17.59 4.66 5.97
C PHE A 281 -17.02 3.35 5.38
N GLY A 282 -17.58 2.20 5.75
CA GLY A 282 -17.17 0.90 5.23
C GLY A 282 -17.52 0.67 3.75
N ASP A 283 -18.46 1.45 3.19
CA ASP A 283 -18.82 1.41 1.78
C ASP A 283 -18.17 2.58 1.02
N GLU A 284 -17.41 2.27 -0.02
CA GLU A 284 -16.74 3.26 -0.88
C GLU A 284 -17.74 4.26 -1.47
N THR A 285 -18.94 3.79 -1.83
CA THR A 285 -19.99 4.63 -2.42
C THR A 285 -20.59 5.61 -1.40
N ALA A 286 -20.82 5.16 -0.17
CA ALA A 286 -21.30 6.03 0.91
C ALA A 286 -20.26 7.08 1.28
N ARG A 287 -18.98 6.70 1.35
CA ARG A 287 -17.87 7.62 1.61
C ARG A 287 -17.78 8.72 0.55
N ASP A 288 -17.93 8.37 -0.73
CA ASP A 288 -17.89 9.34 -1.83
C ASP A 288 -19.07 10.32 -1.77
N ILE A 289 -20.28 9.84 -1.45
CA ILE A 289 -21.46 10.70 -1.24
C ILE A 289 -21.23 11.65 -0.04
N ILE A 290 -20.74 11.14 1.09
CA ILE A 290 -20.48 11.95 2.29
C ILE A 290 -19.42 13.01 2.00
N LEU A 291 -18.32 12.66 1.32
CA LEU A 291 -17.28 13.61 0.90
C LEU A 291 -17.84 14.70 -0.01
N LEU A 292 -18.67 14.33 -0.98
CA LEU A 292 -19.30 15.28 -1.90
C LEU A 292 -20.23 16.24 -1.16
N VAL A 293 -21.17 15.71 -0.36
CA VAL A 293 -22.14 16.53 0.41
C VAL A 293 -21.42 17.42 1.42
N SER A 294 -20.43 16.89 2.14
CA SER A 294 -19.65 17.67 3.11
C SER A 294 -18.85 18.78 2.44
N THR A 295 -18.29 18.53 1.25
CA THR A 295 -17.56 19.57 0.48
C THR A 295 -18.51 20.68 0.03
N LEU A 296 -19.73 20.33 -0.41
CA LEU A 296 -20.74 21.32 -0.79
C LEU A 296 -21.19 22.17 0.40
N ILE A 297 -21.48 21.55 1.55
CA ILE A 297 -21.88 22.28 2.76
C ILE A 297 -20.74 23.19 3.26
N ALA A 298 -19.51 22.69 3.31
CA ALA A 298 -18.34 23.50 3.66
C ALA A 298 -18.17 24.70 2.71
N THR A 299 -18.37 24.48 1.40
CA THR A 299 -18.27 25.56 0.40
C THR A 299 -19.38 26.60 0.60
N ALA A 300 -20.63 26.16 0.75
CA ALA A 300 -21.77 27.06 0.93
C ALA A 300 -21.65 27.90 2.21
N THR A 301 -21.24 27.28 3.31
CA THR A 301 -21.07 27.95 4.61
C THR A 301 -19.85 28.89 4.64
N TYR A 302 -18.76 28.54 3.92
CA TYR A 302 -17.63 29.45 3.71
C TYR A 302 -18.04 30.69 2.93
N GLN A 303 -18.82 30.52 1.84
CA GLN A 303 -19.35 31.63 1.07
C GLN A 303 -20.31 32.50 1.88
N ALA A 304 -21.21 31.89 2.67
CA ALA A 304 -22.11 32.61 3.56
C ALA A 304 -21.34 33.44 4.60
N ALA A 305 -20.21 32.95 5.10
CA ALA A 305 -19.35 33.72 6.01
C ALA A 305 -18.63 34.90 5.32
N LEU A 306 -18.35 34.80 4.01
CA LEU A 306 -17.76 35.90 3.24
C LEU A 306 -18.80 36.87 2.69
N SER A 307 -20.07 36.49 2.69
CA SER A 307 -21.19 37.33 2.22
C SER A 307 -22.38 37.15 3.16
N PRO A 308 -22.27 37.69 4.40
CA PRO A 308 -23.30 37.53 5.40
C PRO A 308 -24.59 38.23 4.97
N PRO A 309 -25.76 37.77 5.47
CA PRO A 309 -27.03 38.45 5.23
C PRO A 309 -26.95 39.93 5.64
N GLY A 310 -27.31 40.82 4.72
CA GLY A 310 -27.22 42.26 4.91
C GLY A 310 -25.92 42.90 4.42
N GLY A 311 -24.86 42.12 4.17
CA GLY A 311 -23.59 42.62 3.62
C GLY A 311 -22.71 43.35 4.63
N TYR A 312 -21.79 44.17 4.11
CA TYR A 312 -20.81 44.93 4.88
C TYR A 312 -21.00 46.44 4.68
N TRP A 313 -20.61 47.21 5.69
CA TRP A 313 -20.45 48.65 5.53
C TRP A 313 -19.31 48.95 4.55
N GLN A 314 -19.58 49.83 3.58
CA GLN A 314 -18.59 50.23 2.57
C GLN A 314 -17.77 51.45 3.02
N ASP A 315 -18.32 52.20 3.96
CA ASP A 315 -17.78 53.43 4.54
C ASP A 315 -17.62 53.30 6.06
N SER A 316 -16.87 54.24 6.65
CA SER A 316 -16.68 54.33 8.10
C SER A 316 -17.39 55.57 8.62
N SER A 317 -18.10 55.46 9.75
CA SER A 317 -18.76 56.61 10.35
C SER A 317 -17.71 57.63 10.81
N PRO A 318 -17.88 58.94 10.50
CA PRO A 318 -17.00 59.96 11.03
C PRO A 318 -17.08 59.98 12.57
N PRO A 319 -15.96 60.23 13.29
CA PRO A 319 -16.01 60.40 14.73
C PRO A 319 -16.93 61.58 15.05
N SER A 320 -17.86 61.38 15.98
CA SER A 320 -18.86 62.36 16.38
C SER A 320 -18.22 63.58 17.05
N ASN A 321 -17.65 64.49 16.26
CA ASN A 321 -17.32 65.83 16.71
C ASN A 321 -18.53 66.74 16.45
N SER A 322 -19.59 66.57 17.23
CA SER A 322 -20.59 67.63 17.36
C SER A 322 -21.21 67.64 18.75
N SER A 323 -20.83 68.65 19.53
CA SER A 323 -21.60 69.17 20.65
C SER A 323 -22.88 69.83 20.11
N ALA A 324 -23.84 69.01 19.66
CA ALA A 324 -25.20 69.43 19.34
C ALA A 324 -26.17 68.43 19.96
N ALA A 325 -26.53 68.68 21.22
CA ALA A 325 -27.60 67.97 21.90
C ALA A 325 -28.92 68.20 21.14
N ASN A 326 -29.38 67.18 20.42
CA ASN A 326 -30.73 67.16 19.86
C ASN A 326 -31.66 66.57 20.94
N PRO A 327 -32.66 67.31 21.49
CA PRO A 327 -33.36 66.86 22.69
C PRO A 327 -34.39 65.75 22.49
N ASN A 328 -34.61 65.24 21.27
CA ASN A 328 -35.76 64.36 20.96
C ASN A 328 -35.50 63.24 19.94
N GLY A 329 -34.27 62.75 19.80
CA GLY A 329 -33.96 61.61 18.94
C GLY A 329 -33.30 60.47 19.71
N THR A 330 -33.97 59.33 19.84
CA THR A 330 -33.40 58.06 20.35
C THR A 330 -32.54 57.36 19.30
N ASP A 331 -31.72 58.10 18.56
CA ASP A 331 -30.81 57.51 17.57
C ASP A 331 -29.39 57.62 18.10
N THR A 332 -28.99 56.59 18.84
CA THR A 332 -27.57 56.31 19.05
C THR A 332 -27.00 56.01 17.65
N GLU A 333 -26.38 57.01 17.03
CA GLU A 333 -25.63 56.83 15.78
C GLU A 333 -24.57 55.75 16.03
N ASN A 334 -24.87 54.54 15.58
CA ASN A 334 -24.03 53.39 15.82
C ASN A 334 -22.78 53.50 14.94
N LEU A 335 -21.67 53.88 15.56
CA LEU A 335 -20.34 53.90 14.96
C LEU A 335 -20.07 52.56 14.25
N HIS A 336 -19.76 52.61 12.95
CA HIS A 336 -19.41 51.46 12.12
C HIS A 336 -18.13 51.74 11.33
N GLN A 337 -17.33 50.71 11.08
CA GLN A 337 -16.18 50.79 10.19
C GLN A 337 -16.42 50.04 8.88
N ALA A 338 -15.75 50.49 7.83
CA ALA A 338 -15.77 49.80 6.56
C ALA A 338 -15.25 48.36 6.75
N GLY A 339 -16.00 47.38 6.25
CA GLY A 339 -15.73 45.96 6.45
C GLY A 339 -16.46 45.30 7.63
N ASP A 340 -17.14 46.07 8.48
CA ASP A 340 -18.01 45.52 9.54
C ASP A 340 -19.29 44.92 8.94
N ILE A 341 -19.75 43.81 9.51
CA ILE A 341 -21.04 43.20 9.14
C ILE A 341 -22.21 44.14 9.52
N ILE A 342 -23.17 44.31 8.59
CA ILE A 342 -24.34 45.17 8.82
C ILE A 342 -25.30 44.57 9.85
N MET A 343 -25.43 43.23 9.87
CA MET A 343 -26.26 42.50 10.82
C MET A 343 -25.75 42.65 12.27
N LYS A 344 -26.65 42.96 13.21
CA LYS A 344 -26.34 43.23 14.63
C LYS A 344 -27.14 42.36 15.59
N GLY A 345 -26.70 42.32 16.85
CA GLY A 345 -27.42 41.68 17.96
C GLY A 345 -27.62 40.17 17.77
N TRP A 346 -28.74 39.64 18.26
CA TRP A 346 -29.01 38.20 18.30
C TRP A 346 -28.95 37.49 16.94
N SER A 347 -29.36 38.16 15.85
CA SER A 347 -29.32 37.60 14.50
C SER A 347 -27.88 37.32 14.03
N LEU A 348 -26.94 38.21 14.37
CA LEU A 348 -25.51 38.04 14.05
C LEU A 348 -24.93 36.80 14.73
N TYR A 349 -25.20 36.64 16.03
CA TYR A 349 -24.71 35.50 16.79
C TYR A 349 -25.35 34.19 16.33
N PHE A 350 -26.67 34.18 16.13
CA PHE A 350 -27.38 32.98 15.68
C PHE A 350 -26.86 32.50 14.32
N PHE A 351 -26.74 33.41 13.34
CA PHE A 351 -26.17 33.10 12.04
C PHE A 351 -24.73 32.58 12.17
N SER A 352 -23.88 33.29 12.91
CA SER A 352 -22.46 32.94 13.05
C SER A 352 -22.26 31.57 13.70
N ILE A 353 -23.04 31.25 14.73
CA ILE A 353 -22.98 29.96 15.44
C ILE A 353 -23.45 28.83 14.52
N VAL A 354 -24.64 28.95 13.91
CA VAL A 354 -25.20 27.89 13.07
C VAL A 354 -24.35 27.65 11.83
N ASN A 355 -23.90 28.73 11.16
CA ASN A 355 -23.05 28.64 9.98
C ASN A 355 -21.70 27.98 10.32
N SER A 356 -21.10 28.35 11.44
CA SER A 356 -19.85 27.74 11.89
C SER A 356 -20.02 26.28 12.29
N MET A 357 -21.11 25.93 12.98
CA MET A 357 -21.41 24.54 13.31
C MET A 357 -21.52 23.68 12.04
N ALA A 358 -22.23 24.16 11.02
CA ALA A 358 -22.36 23.47 9.75
C ALA A 358 -21.01 23.32 9.03
N PHE A 359 -20.19 24.37 9.01
CA PHE A 359 -18.84 24.34 8.43
C PHE A 359 -17.92 23.35 9.13
N PHE A 360 -17.79 23.42 10.46
CA PHE A 360 -16.91 22.55 11.23
C PHE A 360 -17.38 21.09 11.25
N THR A 361 -18.70 20.84 11.24
CA THR A 361 -19.24 19.49 11.08
C THR A 361 -18.86 18.89 9.72
N SER A 362 -18.92 19.71 8.66
CA SER A 362 -18.54 19.30 7.31
C SER A 362 -17.03 19.03 7.17
N ILE A 363 -16.19 19.91 7.75
CA ILE A 363 -14.75 19.68 7.85
C ILE A 363 -14.47 18.37 8.60
N GLY A 364 -15.15 18.14 9.73
CA GLY A 364 -15.03 16.92 10.53
C GLY A 364 -15.38 15.65 9.75
N ALA A 365 -16.44 15.68 8.94
CA ALA A 365 -16.84 14.56 8.09
C ALA A 365 -15.81 14.25 6.98
N ILE A 366 -15.28 15.28 6.32
CA ILE A 366 -14.19 15.12 5.33
C ILE A 366 -12.95 14.54 6.00
N TRP A 367 -12.59 15.06 7.18
CA TRP A 367 -11.48 14.57 7.98
C TRP A 367 -11.64 13.11 8.36
N ALA A 368 -12.81 12.74 8.88
CA ALA A 368 -13.04 11.37 9.30
C ALA A 368 -13.05 10.37 8.14
N SER A 369 -13.47 10.80 6.95
CA SER A 369 -13.34 10.01 5.72
C SER A 369 -11.87 9.82 5.31
N ALA A 370 -11.00 10.79 5.64
CA ALA A 370 -9.58 10.79 5.28
C ALA A 370 -8.70 10.01 6.27
N ILE A 371 -9.07 9.94 7.55
CA ILE A 371 -8.27 9.34 8.64
C ILE A 371 -7.96 7.84 8.42
N PRO A 372 -8.92 6.98 8.02
CA PRO A 372 -8.65 5.56 7.73
C PRO A 372 -7.63 5.34 6.61
N LEU A 373 -7.46 6.35 5.73
CA LEU A 373 -6.55 6.30 4.57
C LEU A 373 -5.15 6.87 4.88
N LEU A 374 -4.90 7.30 6.12
CA LEU A 374 -3.58 7.79 6.53
C LEU A 374 -2.52 6.66 6.42
N PRO A 375 -1.30 6.99 5.96
CA PRO A 375 -0.73 8.33 5.80
C PRO A 375 -0.93 8.98 4.42
N ARG A 376 -1.65 8.33 3.48
CA ARG A 376 -1.74 8.83 2.09
C ARG A 376 -2.45 10.18 1.99
N THR A 377 -3.35 10.48 2.93
CA THR A 377 -4.19 11.69 2.97
C THR A 377 -3.65 12.80 3.88
N ASN A 378 -2.38 12.73 4.33
CA ASN A 378 -1.77 13.74 5.21
C ASN A 378 -1.94 15.19 4.69
N MET A 379 -1.81 15.39 3.38
CA MET A 379 -1.98 16.70 2.76
C MET A 379 -3.41 17.23 2.88
N VAL A 380 -4.41 16.35 2.75
CA VAL A 380 -5.83 16.70 2.93
C VAL A 380 -6.06 17.14 4.36
N CYS A 381 -5.55 16.38 5.34
CA CYS A 381 -5.68 16.76 6.75
C CYS A 381 -5.08 18.15 7.01
N ILE A 382 -3.86 18.41 6.53
CA ILE A 382 -3.18 19.72 6.66
C ILE A 382 -3.98 20.84 5.97
N ALA A 383 -4.47 20.63 4.75
CA ALA A 383 -5.24 21.64 4.02
C ALA A 383 -6.53 22.02 4.75
N MET A 384 -7.24 21.04 5.31
CA MET A 384 -8.46 21.27 6.08
C MET A 384 -8.19 21.99 7.41
N VAL A 385 -7.01 21.82 8.03
CA VAL A 385 -6.57 22.66 9.17
C VAL A 385 -6.49 24.11 8.76
N ILE A 386 -5.77 24.38 7.66
CA ILE A 386 -5.55 25.72 7.14
C ILE A 386 -6.88 26.37 6.75
N LEU A 387 -7.79 25.60 6.16
CA LEU A 387 -9.13 26.07 5.81
C LEU A 387 -9.96 26.44 7.06
N GLY A 388 -9.94 25.60 8.09
CA GLY A 388 -10.61 25.87 9.37
C GLY A 388 -10.09 27.10 10.10
N THR A 389 -8.77 27.29 10.13
CA THR A 389 -8.15 28.48 10.73
C THR A 389 -8.45 29.74 9.92
N ALA A 390 -8.39 29.68 8.59
CA ALA A 390 -8.73 30.79 7.71
C ALA A 390 -10.19 31.23 7.87
N PHE A 391 -11.13 30.29 7.94
CA PHE A 391 -12.54 30.57 8.19
C PHE A 391 -12.76 31.24 9.56
N SER A 392 -12.14 30.71 10.62
CA SER A 392 -12.23 31.27 11.97
C SER A 392 -11.69 32.70 12.03
N TYR A 393 -10.53 32.94 11.40
CA TYR A 393 -9.94 34.27 11.32
C TYR A 393 -10.82 35.24 10.55
N SER A 394 -11.37 34.81 9.40
CA SER A 394 -12.26 35.62 8.58
C SER A 394 -13.50 36.05 9.38
N LEU A 395 -14.20 35.12 10.03
CA LEU A 395 -15.37 35.46 10.84
C LEU A 395 -15.05 36.45 11.96
N VAL A 396 -13.98 36.21 12.73
CA VAL A 396 -13.59 37.10 13.84
C VAL A 396 -13.21 38.51 13.36
N SER A 397 -12.58 38.62 12.18
CA SER A 397 -12.15 39.90 11.63
C SER A 397 -13.29 40.81 11.17
N GLN A 398 -14.46 40.25 10.91
CA GLN A 398 -15.63 40.98 10.40
C GLN A 398 -16.57 41.51 11.51
N PHE A 399 -16.33 41.16 12.78
CA PHE A 399 -17.19 41.63 13.89
C PHE A 399 -16.96 43.11 14.20
N PRO A 400 -18.03 43.90 14.41
CA PRO A 400 -17.92 45.29 14.82
C PRO A 400 -17.15 45.44 16.13
N LYS A 401 -16.24 46.43 16.20
CA LYS A 401 -15.42 46.72 17.40
C LYS A 401 -16.25 47.09 18.64
N SER A 402 -17.50 47.52 18.47
CA SER A 402 -18.42 47.83 19.57
C SER A 402 -18.84 46.59 20.39
N GLU A 403 -18.65 45.38 19.86
CA GLU A 403 -19.06 44.10 20.46
C GLU A 403 -17.84 43.28 20.96
N GLU A 404 -16.80 43.94 21.45
CA GLU A 404 -15.50 43.32 21.83
C GLU A 404 -15.62 42.20 22.88
N GLY A 405 -16.50 42.35 23.87
CA GLY A 405 -16.70 41.35 24.93
C GLY A 405 -17.21 40.00 24.40
N PRO A 406 -18.40 39.96 23.77
CA PRO A 406 -18.94 38.77 23.12
C PRO A 406 -18.04 38.22 22.00
N ALA A 407 -17.38 39.08 21.23
CA ALA A 407 -16.46 38.68 20.16
C ALA A 407 -15.24 37.90 20.70
N ASN A 408 -14.72 38.24 21.88
CA ASN A 408 -13.63 37.51 22.52
C ASN A 408 -14.06 36.11 22.99
N LEU A 409 -15.29 35.96 23.49
CA LEU A 409 -15.85 34.66 23.87
C LEU A 409 -16.05 33.76 22.64
N LEU A 410 -16.51 34.35 21.53
CA LEU A 410 -16.65 33.67 20.25
C LEU A 410 -15.30 33.27 19.63
N ARG A 411 -14.27 34.12 19.77
CA ARG A 411 -12.89 33.80 19.38
C ARG A 411 -12.36 32.60 20.17
N GLY A 412 -12.58 32.55 21.48
CA GLY A 412 -12.23 31.40 22.32
C GLY A 412 -12.96 30.12 21.92
N PHE A 413 -14.25 30.24 21.56
CA PHE A 413 -15.06 29.13 21.04
C PHE A 413 -14.50 28.59 19.71
N TYR A 414 -14.14 29.46 18.76
CA TYR A 414 -13.56 29.03 17.48
C TYR A 414 -12.17 28.40 17.64
N VAL A 415 -11.31 28.96 18.50
CA VAL A 415 -10.02 28.35 18.83
C VAL A 415 -10.22 26.95 19.44
N SER A 416 -11.22 26.79 20.31
CA SER A 416 -11.57 25.50 20.91
C SER A 416 -12.11 24.51 19.88
N LEU A 417 -12.94 24.95 18.92
CA LEU A 417 -13.46 24.12 17.83
C LEU A 417 -12.36 23.67 16.87
N VAL A 418 -11.45 24.59 16.50
CA VAL A 418 -10.26 24.25 15.71
C VAL A 418 -9.42 23.24 16.49
N PHE A 419 -9.10 23.49 17.76
CA PHE A 419 -8.30 22.55 18.55
C PHE A 419 -8.97 21.17 18.69
N ALA A 420 -10.28 21.12 18.94
CA ALA A 420 -11.05 19.89 19.01
C ALA A 420 -11.05 19.14 17.67
N GLY A 421 -11.20 19.85 16.54
CA GLY A 421 -11.14 19.28 15.20
C GLY A 421 -9.73 18.82 14.79
N LEU A 422 -8.67 19.39 15.36
CA LEU A 422 -7.27 19.09 15.01
C LEU A 422 -6.64 18.00 15.88
N VAL A 423 -6.82 18.08 17.19
CA VAL A 423 -6.06 17.27 18.15
C VAL A 423 -6.78 15.96 18.45
N ILE A 424 -8.09 16.00 18.67
CA ILE A 424 -8.85 14.81 19.07
C ILE A 424 -8.76 13.71 18.00
N PRO A 425 -8.98 13.98 16.70
CA PRO A 425 -8.95 12.91 15.70
C PRO A 425 -7.53 12.38 15.45
N VAL A 426 -6.50 13.23 15.54
CA VAL A 426 -5.09 12.81 15.44
C VAL A 426 -4.71 11.92 16.62
N VAL A 427 -5.15 12.26 17.83
CA VAL A 427 -4.94 11.44 19.04
C VAL A 427 -5.68 10.12 18.92
N VAL A 428 -6.96 10.14 18.53
CA VAL A 428 -7.78 8.93 18.32
C VAL A 428 -7.14 8.02 17.26
N TRP A 429 -6.67 8.57 16.14
CA TRP A 429 -5.94 7.81 15.12
C TRP A 429 -4.62 7.26 15.63
N ARG A 430 -3.81 8.05 16.37
CA ARG A 430 -2.55 7.56 16.93
C ARG A 430 -2.77 6.39 17.90
N VAL A 431 -3.82 6.46 18.72
CA VAL A 431 -4.21 5.37 19.63
C VAL A 431 -4.61 4.14 18.83
N HIS A 432 -5.50 4.28 17.85
CA HIS A 432 -5.96 3.17 17.01
C HIS A 432 -4.82 2.55 16.18
N ALA A 433 -4.00 3.37 15.52
CA ALA A 433 -2.81 2.92 14.79
C ALA A 433 -1.78 2.24 15.71
N GLY A 434 -1.67 2.69 16.97
CA GLY A 434 -0.84 2.04 17.99
C GLY A 434 -1.36 0.67 18.39
N ILE A 435 -2.68 0.46 18.43
CA ILE A 435 -3.32 -0.84 18.69
C ILE A 435 -3.12 -1.78 17.50
N ILE A 436 -3.39 -1.32 16.27
CA ILE A 436 -3.14 -2.12 15.05
C ILE A 436 -1.67 -2.58 14.98
N LYS A 437 -0.72 -1.67 15.23
CA LYS A 437 0.72 -2.01 15.27
C LYS A 437 1.06 -3.07 16.31
N ARG A 438 0.31 -3.16 17.42
CA ARG A 438 0.51 -4.18 18.46
C ARG A 438 -0.04 -5.55 18.06
N ILE A 439 -1.09 -5.60 17.24
CA ILE A 439 -1.61 -6.84 16.62
C ILE A 439 -0.62 -7.32 15.55
N ASP A 440 -0.16 -6.39 14.71
CA ASP A 440 0.78 -6.62 13.62
C ASP A 440 2.23 -6.84 14.10
N ALA A 441 2.47 -6.91 15.42
CA ALA A 441 3.77 -7.26 15.98
C ALA A 441 4.24 -8.69 15.62
N LYS A 442 3.32 -9.55 15.13
CA LYS A 442 3.65 -10.82 14.47
C LYS A 442 4.11 -10.67 13.01
N GLY A 443 4.04 -9.47 12.43
CA GLY A 443 4.57 -9.11 11.10
C GLY A 443 3.95 -9.89 9.94
N ARG A 444 2.74 -10.44 10.11
CA ARG A 444 2.02 -11.16 9.06
C ARG A 444 1.23 -10.13 8.25
N PRO A 445 1.27 -10.14 6.90
CA PRO A 445 0.46 -9.22 6.10
C PRO A 445 -1.02 -9.36 6.48
N ILE A 446 -1.58 -8.38 7.19
CA ILE A 446 -3.01 -8.34 7.53
C ILE A 446 -3.87 -7.98 6.28
N ASP A 447 -3.23 -7.56 5.18
CA ASP A 447 -3.84 -7.32 3.87
C ASP A 447 -4.64 -8.52 3.32
N THR A 448 -4.46 -9.74 3.86
CA THR A 448 -5.22 -10.94 3.46
C THR A 448 -6.43 -11.28 4.33
N LEU A 449 -6.67 -10.60 5.46
CA LEU A 449 -7.85 -10.86 6.31
C LEU A 449 -9.03 -9.92 6.04
N LEU A 450 -8.79 -8.74 5.46
CA LEU A 450 -9.83 -7.83 5.00
C LEU A 450 -9.74 -7.72 3.48
N GLY A 451 -10.29 -8.72 2.80
CA GLY A 451 -10.32 -8.79 1.35
C GLY A 451 -11.10 -7.65 0.72
N SER A 452 -10.42 -6.54 0.43
CA SER A 452 -10.81 -5.63 -0.66
C SER A 452 -10.09 -6.05 -1.94
N ASN A 453 -10.41 -7.24 -2.42
CA ASN A 453 -10.39 -7.51 -3.85
C ASN A 453 -11.81 -7.91 -4.17
N GLY A 454 -12.56 -6.97 -4.77
CA GLY A 454 -13.80 -7.27 -5.45
C GLY A 454 -13.54 -8.36 -6.48
N ARG A 455 -13.68 -9.62 -6.06
CA ARG A 455 -14.07 -10.71 -6.95
C ARG A 455 -15.46 -10.33 -7.42
N LYS A 456 -15.52 -9.57 -8.52
CA LYS A 456 -16.65 -9.71 -9.44
C LYS A 456 -16.53 -11.12 -10.00
N CYS A 457 -17.03 -12.10 -9.26
CA CYS A 457 -17.59 -13.29 -9.86
C CYS A 457 -18.75 -12.78 -10.71
N LYS A 458 -18.54 -12.69 -12.01
CA LYS A 458 -19.64 -12.75 -12.97
C LYS A 458 -19.60 -14.15 -13.61
N PRO A 459 -20.78 -14.70 -13.91
CA PRO A 459 -21.02 -16.13 -14.10
C PRO A 459 -20.17 -16.76 -15.21
#